data_AF-A0A9X6NG29-F1
#
_entry.id   AF-A0A9X6NG29-F1
#
_cell.length_a   1.000
_cell.length_b   1.000
_cell.length_c   1.000
_cell.angle_alpha   90.00
_cell.angle_beta   90.00
_cell.angle_gamma   90.00
#
_symmetry.space_group_name_H-M   'P 1'
#
loop_
_entity.id
_entity.type
_entity.pdbx_description
1 polymer ?
#
loop_
_entity_poly.entity_id
_entity_poly.type
_entity_poly.pdbx_seq_one_letter_code
_entity_poly.pdbx_strand_id
1 'polypeptide(L)'
;MAALRLHLLSLYKQMLRESEKFSTYNFRMYAIRRTKDGFREHRLENDPKMQGELIRKAEKSLEIIKRQAAIGQLFTTNKLIIETLGVLPQSPQNSHSPPTA
;
A
#
# COMPACT_ATOMS: atom_id res chain seq x y z
N MET A 1 27.11 0.92 -11.56
CA MET A 1 26.43 0.30 -10.39
C MET A 1 25.69 1.30 -9.50
N ALA A 2 26.28 2.45 -9.11
CA ALA A 2 25.60 3.43 -8.24
C ALA A 2 24.32 4.04 -8.86
N ALA A 3 24.36 4.41 -10.15
CA ALA A 3 23.20 4.99 -10.86
C ALA A 3 21.99 4.03 -10.89
N LEU A 4 22.22 2.74 -11.16
CA LEU A 4 21.17 1.72 -11.15
C LEU A 4 20.54 1.57 -9.77
N ARG A 5 21.35 1.53 -8.71
CA ARG A 5 20.86 1.46 -7.32
C ARG A 5 20.00 2.67 -6.96
N LEU A 6 20.41 3.87 -7.38
CA LEU A 6 19.63 5.09 -7.17
C LEU A 6 18.30 5.06 -7.93
N HIS A 7 18.30 4.58 -9.19
CA HIS A 7 17.09 4.39 -9.97
C HIS A 7 16.11 3.45 -9.29
N LEU A 8 16.58 2.27 -8.86
CA LEU A 8 15.75 1.28 -8.16
C LEU A 8 15.17 1.82 -6.85
N LEU A 9 15.97 2.56 -6.06
CA LEU A 9 15.48 3.19 -4.83
C LEU A 9 14.47 4.30 -5.10
N SER A 10 14.67 5.08 -6.17
CA SER A 10 13.72 6.10 -6.62
C SER A 10 12.40 5.44 -7.04
N LEU A 11 12.46 4.43 -7.90
CA LEU A 11 11.30 3.69 -8.39
C LEU A 11 10.52 3.03 -7.26
N TYR A 12 11.21 2.37 -6.32
CA TYR A 12 10.59 1.79 -5.12
C TYR A 12 9.85 2.84 -4.29
N LYS A 13 10.50 3.98 -3.99
CA LYS A 13 9.88 5.07 -3.23
C LYS A 13 8.69 5.67 -3.96
N GLN A 14 8.78 5.84 -5.28
CA GLN A 14 7.66 6.34 -6.09
C GLN A 14 6.49 5.37 -6.05
N MET A 15 6.72 4.07 -6.24
CA MET A 15 5.65 3.06 -6.17
C MET A 15 4.94 3.03 -4.82
N LEU A 16 5.68 3.14 -3.71
CA LEU A 16 5.08 3.23 -2.38
C LEU A 16 4.22 4.50 -2.22
N ARG A 17 4.75 5.67 -2.59
CA ARG A 17 4.02 6.94 -2.50
C ARG A 17 2.76 6.96 -3.36
N GLU A 18 2.81 6.42 -4.58
CA GLU A 18 1.63 6.36 -5.44
C GLU A 18 0.63 5.32 -4.92
N SER A 19 1.08 4.22 -4.32
CA SER A 19 0.21 3.22 -3.69
C SER A 19 -0.56 3.78 -2.48
N GLU A 20 0.04 4.70 -1.73
CA GLU A 20 -0.63 5.36 -0.59
C GLU A 20 -1.82 6.24 -1.03
N LYS A 21 -1.86 6.68 -2.29
CA LYS A 21 -2.92 7.53 -2.84
C LYS A 21 -4.22 6.78 -3.15
N PHE A 22 -4.22 5.45 -3.09
CA PHE A 22 -5.46 4.67 -3.22
C PHE A 22 -6.43 5.02 -2.09
N SER A 23 -7.64 5.43 -2.47
CA SER A 23 -8.73 5.74 -1.53
C SER A 23 -9.19 4.50 -0.78
N THR A 24 -9.33 3.37 -1.48
CA THR A 24 -9.78 2.09 -0.91
C THR A 24 -8.66 1.38 -0.14
N TYR A 25 -8.97 0.96 1.08
CA TYR A 25 -8.03 0.27 1.97
C TYR A 25 -7.37 -0.94 1.33
N ASN A 26 -8.18 -1.83 0.75
CA ASN A 26 -7.67 -3.10 0.21
C ASN A 26 -6.66 -2.88 -0.90
N PHE A 27 -6.89 -1.93 -1.81
CA PHE A 27 -5.96 -1.63 -2.90
C PHE A 27 -4.70 -0.96 -2.38
N ARG A 28 -4.83 0.00 -1.46
CA ARG A 28 -3.69 0.65 -0.80
C ARG A 28 -2.78 -0.38 -0.13
N MET A 29 -3.34 -1.25 0.71
CA MET A 29 -2.59 -2.27 1.44
C MET A 29 -1.98 -3.32 0.51
N TYR A 30 -2.73 -3.79 -0.48
CA TYR A 30 -2.23 -4.74 -1.47
C TYR A 30 -1.08 -4.16 -2.28
N ALA A 31 -1.21 -2.96 -2.82
CA ALA A 31 -0.19 -2.34 -3.66
C ALA A 31 1.10 -2.07 -2.88
N ILE A 32 1.00 -1.60 -1.63
CA ILE A 32 2.15 -1.43 -0.72
C ILE A 32 2.84 -2.77 -0.46
N ARG A 33 2.08 -3.81 -0.09
CA ARG A 33 2.63 -5.14 0.19
C ARG A 33 3.30 -5.72 -1.05
N ARG A 34 2.60 -5.73 -2.19
CA ARG A 34 3.12 -6.30 -3.44
C ARG A 34 4.39 -5.59 -3.92
N THR A 35 4.46 -4.28 -3.76
CA THR A 35 5.68 -3.50 -4.05
C THR A 35 6.82 -3.90 -3.13
N LYS A 36 6.59 -3.99 -1.82
CA LYS A 36 7.62 -4.44 -0.86
C LYS A 36 8.12 -5.85 -1.17
N ASP A 37 7.20 -6.77 -1.41
CA ASP A 37 7.53 -8.17 -1.65
C ASP A 37 8.30 -8.34 -2.95
N GLY A 38 7.85 -7.71 -4.04
CA GLY A 38 8.54 -7.80 -5.34
C GLY A 38 9.98 -7.27 -5.31
N PHE A 39 10.23 -6.15 -4.61
CA PHE A 39 11.60 -5.63 -4.46
C PHE A 39 12.47 -6.47 -3.52
N ARG A 40 11.87 -7.13 -2.52
CA ARG A 40 12.59 -8.04 -1.62
C ARG A 40 12.98 -9.34 -2.31
N GLU A 41 12.05 -9.91 -3.07
CA GLU A 41 12.21 -11.16 -3.81
C GLU A 41 13.40 -11.11 -4.79
N HIS A 42 13.55 -10.00 -5.51
CA HIS A 42 14.61 -9.84 -6.52
C HIS A 42 15.82 -9.04 -6.05
N ARG A 43 16.04 -8.87 -4.73
CA ARG A 43 17.13 -8.04 -4.19
C ARG A 43 18.53 -8.54 -4.57
N LEU A 44 18.67 -9.86 -4.75
CA LEU A 44 19.95 -10.52 -5.05
C LEU A 44 20.08 -10.91 -6.53
N GLU A 45 19.15 -10.46 -7.39
CA GLU A 45 19.23 -10.72 -8.83
C GLU A 45 20.43 -9.97 -9.41
N ASN A 46 21.31 -10.69 -10.11
CA ASN A 46 22.56 -10.17 -10.65
C ASN A 46 22.63 -10.28 -12.18
N ASP A 47 21.71 -11.00 -12.83
CA ASP A 47 21.66 -11.04 -14.29
C ASP A 47 21.15 -9.68 -14.83
N PRO A 48 21.98 -8.95 -15.61
CA PRO A 48 21.59 -7.66 -16.17
C PRO A 48 20.34 -7.72 -17.06
N LYS A 49 20.12 -8.85 -17.76
CA LYS A 49 18.91 -9.01 -18.60
C LYS A 49 17.67 -9.10 -17.73
N MET A 50 17.69 -9.96 -16.73
CA MET A 50 16.58 -10.12 -15.78
C MET A 50 16.31 -8.82 -15.00
N GLN A 51 17.35 -8.11 -14.57
CA GLN A 51 17.20 -6.80 -13.94
C GLN A 51 16.48 -5.80 -14.86
N GLY A 52 16.88 -5.74 -16.14
CA GLY A 52 16.24 -4.86 -17.12
C GLY A 52 14.76 -5.17 -17.37
N GLU A 53 14.39 -6.45 -17.37
CA GLU A 53 12.98 -6.88 -17.47
C GLU A 53 12.18 -6.53 -16.20
N LEU A 54 12.76 -6.76 -15.02
CA LEU A 54 12.14 -6.43 -13.74
C LEU A 54 11.91 -4.92 -13.57
N ILE A 55 12.86 -4.10 -14.00
CA ILE A 55 12.74 -2.63 -13.97
C ILE A 55 11.60 -2.17 -14.89
N ARG A 56 11.55 -2.66 -16.13
CA ARG A 56 10.45 -2.34 -17.06
C ARG A 56 9.10 -2.79 -16.53
N LYS A 57 9.03 -3.96 -15.90
CA LYS A 57 7.83 -4.45 -15.23
C LYS A 57 7.41 -3.52 -14.07
N ALA A 58 8.36 -3.06 -13.26
CA ALA A 58 8.10 -2.15 -12.16
C ALA A 58 7.64 -0.75 -12.65
N GLU A 59 8.25 -0.21 -13.69
CA GLU A 59 7.85 1.05 -14.33
C GLU A 59 6.42 0.97 -14.90
N LYS A 60 6.10 -0.10 -15.64
CA LYS A 60 4.73 -0.36 -16.11
C LYS A 60 3.74 -0.47 -14.95
N SER A 61 4.14 -1.13 -13.86
CA SER A 61 3.30 -1.25 -12.66
C SER A 61 3.07 0.09 -11.99
N LEU A 62 4.08 0.96 -11.93
CA LEU A 62 3.96 2.33 -11.42
C LEU A 62 2.93 3.14 -12.22
N GLU A 63 2.95 3.05 -13.54
CA GLU A 63 1.95 3.74 -14.40
C GLU A 63 0.52 3.23 -14.15
N ILE A 64 0.35 1.93 -13.91
CA ILE A 64 -0.94 1.35 -13.54
C ILE A 64 -1.38 1.89 -12.18
N ILE A 65 -0.51 1.90 -11.17
CA ILE A 65 -0.82 2.42 -9.83
C ILE A 65 -1.27 3.88 -9.93
N LYS A 66 -0.54 4.74 -10.66
CA LYS A 66 -0.89 6.15 -10.84
C LYS A 66 -2.28 6.33 -11.44
N ARG A 67 -2.60 5.63 -12.52
CA ARG A 67 -3.91 5.71 -13.18
C ARG A 67 -5.03 5.20 -12.28
N GLN A 68 -4.82 4.06 -11.62
CA GLN A 68 -5.84 3.45 -10.76
C GLN A 68 -6.06 4.26 -9.49
N ALA A 69 -5.03 4.88 -8.92
CA ALA A 69 -5.19 5.80 -7.80
C ALA A 69 -6.00 7.03 -8.20
N ALA A 70 -5.74 7.63 -9.36
CA ALA A 70 -6.52 8.75 -9.88
C ALA A 70 -8.00 8.37 -10.12
N ILE A 71 -8.27 7.24 -10.76
CA ILE A 71 -9.64 6.74 -10.97
C ILE A 71 -10.33 6.49 -9.61
N GLY A 72 -9.63 5.87 -8.66
CA GLY A 72 -10.16 5.61 -7.32
C GLY A 72 -10.49 6.88 -6.53
N GLN A 73 -9.84 8.02 -6.84
CA GLN A 73 -10.17 9.33 -6.28
C GLN A 73 -11.40 9.96 -6.94
N LEU A 74 -11.66 9.68 -8.22
CA LEU A 74 -12.86 10.15 -8.92
C LEU A 74 -14.11 9.39 -8.46
N PHE A 75 -13.97 8.10 -8.13
CA PHE A 75 -15.06 7.21 -7.73
C PHE A 75 -14.86 6.65 -6.32
N THR A 76 -14.66 7.55 -5.35
CA THR A 76 -14.51 7.14 -3.94
C THR A 76 -15.80 6.60 -3.35
N THR A 77 -15.66 5.69 -2.38
CA THR A 77 -16.77 5.13 -1.60
C THR A 77 -16.53 5.36 -0.10
N ASN A 78 -17.53 5.03 0.73
CA ASN A 78 -17.40 5.11 2.18
C ASN A 78 -16.26 4.22 2.68
N LYS A 79 -15.56 4.69 3.73
CA LYS A 79 -14.50 3.93 4.39
C LYS A 79 -15.04 2.65 5.01
N LEU A 80 -14.21 1.60 5.03
CA LEU A 80 -14.55 0.35 5.70
C LEU A 80 -14.59 0.53 7.23
N ILE A 81 -15.35 -0.32 7.93
CA ILE A 81 -15.42 -0.31 9.41
C ILE A 81 -14.04 -0.51 10.06
N ILE A 82 -13.18 -1.32 9.44
CA ILE A 82 -11.80 -1.51 9.91
C ILE A 82 -10.93 -0.25 9.82
N GLU A 83 -11.33 0.73 8.99
CA GLU A 83 -10.66 2.03 8.91
C GLU A 83 -11.19 3.02 9.96
N THR A 84 -12.35 2.76 10.56
CA THR A 84 -12.97 3.60 11.59
C THR A 84 -12.76 3.07 13.01
N LEU A 85 -12.56 1.76 13.19
CA LEU A 85 -12.36 1.07 14.47
C LEU A 85 -11.10 1.49 15.26
N GLY A 86 -10.24 2.36 14.72
CA GLY A 86 -9.19 3.02 15.50
C GLY A 86 -9.74 4.04 16.52
N VAL A 87 -11.03 4.36 16.45
CA VAL A 87 -11.76 5.15 17.45
C VAL A 87 -12.87 4.25 18.00
N LEU A 88 -12.55 3.42 18.99
CA LEU A 88 -13.59 2.75 19.76
C LEU A 88 -14.39 3.84 20.51
N PRO A 89 -15.72 3.95 20.33
CA PRO A 89 -16.52 4.62 21.33
C PRO A 89 -16.29 3.85 22.63
N GLN A 90 -15.79 4.53 23.67
CA GLN A 90 -15.68 3.91 24.98
C GLN A 90 -17.06 3.34 25.34
N SER A 91 -17.10 2.05 25.67
CA SER A 91 -18.34 1.44 26.15
C SER A 91 -18.88 2.30 27.30
N PRO A 92 -20.16 2.70 27.29
CA PRO A 92 -20.72 3.42 28.42
C PRO A 92 -20.54 2.55 29.66
N GLN A 93 -19.79 3.07 30.62
CA GLN A 93 -19.59 2.47 31.94
C GLN A 93 -20.93 2.51 32.68
N ASN A 94 -21.82 1.58 32.40
CA ASN A 94 -23.06 1.43 33.18
C ASN A 94 -22.73 0.70 34.49
N SER A 95 -22.37 1.46 35.50
CA SER A 95 -22.33 1.04 36.90
C SER A 95 -23.77 0.90 37.43
N HIS A 96 -24.45 -0.20 37.10
CA HIS A 96 -25.63 -0.65 37.83
C HIS A 96 -25.38 -2.08 38.30
N SER A 97 -24.86 -2.21 39.51
CA SER A 97 -24.87 -3.46 40.26
C SER A 97 -26.33 -3.83 40.59
N PRO A 98 -26.73 -5.11 40.52
CA PRO A 98 -28.07 -5.51 40.95
C PRO A 98 -28.19 -5.38 42.48
N PRO A 99 -29.38 -5.05 43.01
CA PRO A 99 -29.59 -5.06 44.44
C PRO A 99 -29.57 -6.52 44.92
N THR A 100 -28.69 -6.81 45.87
CA THR A 100 -28.66 -8.08 46.60
C THR A 100 -29.99 -8.25 47.34
N ALA A 101 -30.70 -9.36 47.07
CA ALA A 101 -31.86 -9.81 47.83
C ALA A 101 -31.45 -10.51 49.12
#